data_AF-A0A8H3QUP2-F1
#
_entry.id   AF-A0A8H3QUP2-F1
#
_cell.length_a   1.000
_cell.length_b   1.000
_cell.length_c   1.000
_cell.angle_alpha   90.00
_cell.angle_beta   90.00
_cell.angle_gamma   90.00
#
_symmetry.space_group_name_H-M   'P 1'
#
loop_
_entity.id
_entity.type
_entity.pdbx_description
1 polymer ?
#
loop_
_entity_poly.entity_id
_entity_poly.type
_entity_poly.pdbx_seq_one_letter_code
_entity_poly.pdbx_strand_id
1 'polypeptide(L)'
;MSTVTISGTQIRLWCLVRGSSSAFYVTIGRDNFIIDLKEVIKNKKQIEFANVDVDQLVLWRVNIDQSQIKTTSIDDILNEEDELENSGLTVGETLPNVEGNSVRVVVGIPAVISNLTFWSRRCAVDLGSIVKNFDDKLDQLRTVLGDVYELSARSEVLKVQGPHYTSKFEVIDLNGLVKLALPRKLLPSEGPMYSSQAFVLSYHVHKLSNYIYKSKMREKLESSINFIRTLPIDDSNYNKNLYDLAEKADDALKKWRSHEKSVEGSSSSNKLYLANTPSLGIMLMTSYVLDAKIAIKNGQAPFNTVLDINFCGRTSGSDITDVTIELGEIKLSSGSKAIKKTYRQLLLRLAVLGFVVKAMNINGVNDKCNLVGKIFVPRTSEVRIQPSWEDGITFPDSANCHIDIITIGEKQ
;
A
#
# COMPACT_ATOMS: atom_id res chain seq x y z
N MET A 1 11.67 -20.43 39.80
CA MET A 1 13.14 -20.43 39.73
C MET A 1 13.64 -20.96 41.04
N SER A 2 14.15 -22.20 41.06
CA SER A 2 14.82 -22.72 42.24
C SER A 2 16.19 -22.06 42.30
N THR A 3 16.46 -21.31 43.36
CA THR A 3 17.77 -20.72 43.59
C THR A 3 18.65 -21.77 44.25
N VAL A 4 19.56 -22.35 43.48
CA VAL A 4 20.62 -23.23 44.01
C VAL A 4 21.37 -22.45 45.09
N THR A 5 21.36 -22.97 46.32
CA THR A 5 22.06 -22.35 47.45
C THR A 5 23.53 -22.75 47.37
N ILE A 6 24.43 -21.77 47.34
CA ILE A 6 25.88 -22.00 47.29
C ILE A 6 26.33 -22.55 48.64
N SER A 7 26.85 -23.78 48.67
CA SER A 7 27.33 -24.44 49.89
C SER A 7 28.85 -24.58 49.89
N GLY A 8 29.50 -24.24 51.00
CA GLY A 8 30.96 -24.31 51.13
C GLY A 8 31.72 -23.19 50.41
N THR A 9 33.00 -23.44 50.11
CA THR A 9 33.86 -22.45 49.45
C THR A 9 33.46 -22.27 47.99
N GLN A 10 33.29 -21.02 47.54
CA GLN A 10 32.88 -20.71 46.18
C GLN A 10 34.03 -20.92 45.18
N ILE A 11 33.74 -21.56 44.06
CA ILE A 11 34.67 -21.76 42.95
C ILE A 11 34.05 -21.28 41.62
N ARG A 12 34.93 -20.88 40.68
CA ARG A 12 34.56 -20.53 39.31
C ARG A 12 34.94 -21.67 38.38
N LEU A 13 33.96 -22.25 37.71
CA LEU A 13 34.16 -23.35 36.77
C LEU A 13 33.96 -22.86 35.34
N TRP A 14 34.93 -23.13 34.47
CA TRP A 14 34.78 -22.92 33.03
C TRP A 14 34.15 -24.16 32.39
N CYS A 15 33.05 -23.93 31.69
CA CYS A 15 32.23 -24.93 31.01
C CYS A 15 32.23 -24.70 29.50
N LEU A 16 32.10 -25.77 28.74
CA LEU A 16 31.98 -25.74 27.28
C LEU A 16 30.81 -26.61 26.84
N VAL A 17 29.91 -26.07 26.02
CA VAL A 17 28.85 -26.90 25.41
C VAL A 17 29.47 -27.72 24.28
N ARG A 18 29.23 -29.02 24.23
CA ARG A 18 29.73 -29.90 23.17
C ARG A 18 29.27 -29.36 21.80
N GLY A 19 30.23 -29.17 20.88
CA GLY A 19 29.98 -28.54 19.56
C GLY A 19 30.01 -27.01 19.54
N SER A 20 30.16 -26.35 20.69
CA SER A 20 30.39 -24.90 20.75
C SER A 20 31.88 -24.57 20.67
N SER A 21 32.19 -23.38 20.13
CA SER A 21 33.55 -22.85 20.00
C SER A 21 33.93 -21.86 21.10
N SER A 22 33.07 -21.67 22.12
CA SER A 22 33.26 -20.69 23.19
C SER A 22 32.92 -21.28 24.56
N ALA A 23 33.85 -21.13 25.50
CA ALA A 23 33.64 -21.50 26.90
C ALA A 23 32.93 -20.36 27.65
N PHE A 24 32.20 -20.71 28.71
CA PHE A 24 31.55 -19.79 29.63
C PHE A 24 31.83 -20.23 31.06
N TYR A 25 31.78 -19.31 32.02
CA TYR A 25 31.97 -19.69 33.43
C TYR A 25 30.65 -19.71 34.20
N VAL A 26 30.59 -20.59 35.19
CA VAL A 26 29.58 -20.64 36.24
C VAL A 26 30.25 -20.54 37.61
N THR A 27 29.47 -20.15 38.61
CA THR A 27 29.94 -20.02 39.99
C THR A 27 29.11 -20.94 40.87
N ILE A 28 29.78 -21.80 41.65
CA ILE A 28 29.14 -22.80 42.52
C ILE A 28 30.00 -23.04 43.76
N GLY A 29 29.41 -23.59 44.82
CA GLY A 29 30.13 -23.97 46.03
C GLY A 29 30.77 -25.36 45.91
N ARG A 30 31.88 -25.59 46.61
CA ARG A 30 32.56 -26.90 46.61
C ARG A 30 31.73 -28.01 47.24
N ASP A 31 30.85 -27.66 48.18
CA ASP A 31 30.04 -28.65 48.91
C ASP A 31 28.67 -28.85 48.24
N ASN A 32 28.41 -28.20 47.09
CA ASN A 32 27.25 -28.46 46.27
C ASN A 32 27.38 -29.81 45.54
N PHE A 33 26.26 -30.43 45.20
CA PHE A 33 26.24 -31.68 44.45
C PHE A 33 26.36 -31.45 42.94
N ILE A 34 26.66 -32.51 42.17
CA ILE A 34 26.70 -32.45 40.71
C ILE A 34 25.36 -32.02 40.09
N ILE A 35 24.23 -32.40 40.71
CA ILE A 35 22.90 -31.98 40.25
C ILE A 35 22.70 -30.46 40.36
N ASP A 36 23.22 -29.84 41.42
CA ASP A 36 23.22 -28.38 41.60
C ASP A 36 24.02 -27.70 40.47
N LEU A 37 25.15 -28.30 40.07
CA LEU A 37 25.96 -27.81 38.95
C LEU A 37 25.20 -27.86 37.62
N LYS A 38 24.48 -28.96 37.34
CA LYS A 38 23.63 -29.09 36.14
C LYS A 38 22.55 -28.00 36.11
N GLU A 39 21.93 -27.71 37.26
CA GLU A 39 20.91 -26.67 37.37
C GLU A 39 21.49 -25.26 37.15
N VAL A 40 22.66 -24.95 37.73
CA VAL A 40 23.35 -23.67 37.52
C VAL A 40 23.73 -23.49 36.04
N ILE A 41 24.22 -24.54 35.38
CA ILE A 41 24.55 -24.53 33.94
C ILE A 41 23.31 -24.26 33.08
N LYS A 42 22.21 -24.98 33.32
CA LYS A 42 20.93 -24.78 32.62
C LYS A 42 20.44 -23.34 32.78
N ASN A 43 20.48 -22.82 34.01
CA ASN A 43 20.07 -21.45 34.32
C ASN A 43 20.96 -20.38 33.68
N LYS A 44 22.25 -20.67 33.43
CA LYS A 44 23.16 -19.76 32.73
C LYS A 44 22.89 -19.71 31.22
N LYS A 45 22.39 -20.80 30.65
CA LYS A 45 22.17 -21.00 29.21
C LYS A 45 20.72 -21.37 28.89
N GLN A 46 19.78 -20.60 29.44
CA GLN A 46 18.34 -20.92 29.42
C GLN A 46 17.76 -21.15 28.02
N ILE A 47 18.21 -20.40 27.02
CA ILE A 47 17.75 -20.54 25.64
C ILE A 47 18.25 -21.85 25.01
N GLU A 48 19.50 -22.23 25.31
CA GLU A 48 20.18 -23.38 24.73
C GLU A 48 19.67 -24.70 25.31
N PHE A 49 19.24 -24.67 26.58
CA PHE A 49 18.75 -25.84 27.33
C PHE A 49 17.26 -25.73 27.69
N ALA A 50 16.47 -24.90 26.98
CA ALA A 50 15.07 -24.60 27.33
C ALA A 50 14.18 -25.85 27.44
N ASN A 51 14.42 -26.84 26.58
CA ASN A 51 13.61 -28.05 26.46
C ASN A 51 14.35 -29.33 26.91
N VAL A 52 15.43 -29.19 27.69
CA VAL A 52 16.23 -30.31 28.19
C VAL A 52 16.06 -30.38 29.69
N ASP A 53 15.59 -31.49 30.23
CA ASP A 53 15.48 -31.66 31.68
C ASP A 53 16.88 -31.73 32.33
N VAL A 54 17.00 -31.29 33.58
CA VAL A 54 18.31 -31.12 34.25
C VAL A 54 19.05 -32.46 34.37
N ASP A 55 18.31 -33.54 34.57
CA ASP A 55 18.79 -34.92 34.64
C ASP A 55 19.28 -35.45 33.28
N GLN A 56 18.79 -34.90 32.16
CA GLN A 56 19.22 -35.26 30.81
C GLN A 56 20.53 -34.60 30.39
N LEU A 57 21.02 -33.59 31.13
CA LEU A 57 22.33 -33.01 30.86
C LEU A 57 23.43 -34.00 31.25
N VAL A 58 24.29 -34.31 30.28
CA VAL A 58 25.48 -35.13 30.48
C VAL A 58 26.66 -34.18 30.70
N LEU A 59 27.42 -34.40 31.78
CA LEU A 59 28.59 -33.60 32.10
C LEU A 59 29.82 -34.49 32.05
N TRP A 60 30.90 -34.02 31.42
CA TRP A 60 32.20 -34.68 31.48
C TRP A 60 33.23 -33.80 32.17
N ARG A 61 34.05 -34.41 33.02
CA ARG A 61 35.23 -33.78 33.61
C ARG A 61 36.34 -33.71 32.57
N VAL A 62 36.89 -32.53 32.36
CA VAL A 62 38.01 -32.34 31.43
C VAL A 62 39.05 -31.37 31.98
N ASN A 63 40.18 -31.26 31.30
CA ASN A 63 41.16 -30.19 31.53
C ASN A 63 41.69 -29.71 30.18
N ILE A 64 40.98 -28.77 29.56
CA ILE A 64 41.29 -28.29 28.21
C ILE A 64 41.65 -26.80 28.28
N ASP A 65 42.82 -26.43 27.77
CA ASP A 65 43.16 -25.01 27.64
C ASP A 65 42.23 -24.35 26.61
N GLN A 66 41.74 -23.13 26.89
CA GLN A 66 40.80 -22.45 25.98
C GLN A 66 41.38 -22.23 24.58
N SER A 67 42.71 -22.13 24.45
CA SER A 67 43.39 -22.02 23.15
C SER A 67 43.25 -23.28 22.29
N GLN A 68 43.00 -24.45 22.90
CA GLN A 68 42.89 -25.74 22.22
C GLN A 68 41.47 -26.05 21.72
N ILE A 69 40.45 -25.30 22.15
CA ILE A 69 39.03 -25.52 21.79
C ILE A 69 38.80 -25.48 20.27
N LYS A 70 39.62 -24.71 19.53
CA LYS A 70 39.48 -24.56 18.06
C LYS A 70 40.29 -25.56 17.25
N THR A 71 41.28 -26.21 17.86
CA THR A 71 42.29 -27.01 17.15
C THR A 71 42.09 -28.51 17.33
N THR A 72 41.36 -28.94 18.36
CA THR A 72 41.16 -30.36 18.69
C THR A 72 39.67 -30.72 18.63
N SER A 73 39.36 -31.87 18.07
CA SER A 73 38.01 -32.44 18.16
C SER A 73 37.73 -32.78 19.62
N ILE A 74 36.74 -32.12 20.22
CA ILE A 74 36.35 -32.35 21.62
C ILE A 74 35.93 -33.81 21.82
N ASP A 75 35.35 -34.44 20.79
CA ASP A 75 34.91 -35.83 20.82
C ASP A 75 36.07 -36.83 21.03
N ASP A 76 37.30 -36.47 20.63
CA ASP A 76 38.48 -37.32 20.81
C ASP A 76 39.05 -37.24 22.24
N ILE A 77 38.58 -36.28 23.05
CA ILE A 77 39.03 -36.03 24.43
C ILE A 77 38.04 -36.62 25.45
N LEU A 78 36.78 -36.83 25.07
CA LEU A 78 35.74 -37.32 25.98
C LEU A 78 35.84 -38.83 26.14
N ASN A 79 36.12 -39.28 27.37
CA ASN A 79 36.07 -40.69 27.76
C ASN A 79 34.84 -40.97 28.63
N GLU A 80 34.29 -42.18 28.53
CA GLU A 80 33.15 -42.61 29.37
C GLU A 80 33.50 -42.59 30.87
N GLU A 81 34.77 -42.85 31.22
CA GLU A 81 35.26 -42.82 32.61
C GLU A 81 35.29 -41.40 33.23
N ASP A 82 35.25 -40.36 32.39
CA ASP A 82 35.25 -38.96 32.82
C ASP A 82 33.83 -38.37 32.91
N GLU A 83 32.79 -39.16 32.61
CA GLU A 83 31.41 -38.74 32.77
C GLU A 83 31.06 -38.56 34.26
N LEU A 84 30.52 -37.38 34.59
CA LEU A 84 30.10 -37.04 35.93
C LEU A 84 28.68 -37.58 36.15
N GLU A 85 28.61 -38.78 36.71
CA GLU A 85 27.36 -39.35 37.18
C GLU A 85 26.76 -38.52 38.31
N ASN A 86 25.43 -38.57 38.46
CA ASN A 86 24.71 -38.05 39.64
C ASN A 86 24.95 -38.94 40.87
N SER A 87 26.21 -39.29 41.12
CA SER A 87 26.65 -39.87 42.38
C SER A 87 26.46 -38.81 43.47
N GLY A 88 26.23 -39.21 44.72
CA GLY A 88 26.10 -38.28 45.86
C GLY A 88 27.40 -37.51 46.21
N LEU A 89 28.30 -37.37 45.24
CA LEU A 89 29.56 -36.65 45.34
C LEU A 89 29.35 -35.16 45.14
N THR A 90 30.19 -34.40 45.83
CA THR A 90 30.22 -32.94 45.73
C THR A 90 31.09 -32.46 44.58
N VAL A 91 30.90 -31.22 44.17
CA VAL A 91 31.70 -30.56 43.14
C VAL A 91 33.18 -30.52 43.55
N GLY A 92 33.48 -30.34 44.84
CA GLY A 92 34.83 -30.31 45.37
C GLY A 92 35.56 -31.66 45.29
N GLU A 93 34.84 -32.77 45.46
CA GLU A 93 35.36 -34.13 45.37
C GLU A 93 35.61 -34.57 43.92
N THR A 94 34.71 -34.18 43.01
CA THR A 94 34.74 -34.58 41.59
C THR A 94 35.68 -33.74 40.74
N LEU A 95 35.87 -32.46 41.11
CA LEU A 95 36.71 -31.50 40.42
C LEU A 95 37.79 -30.92 41.36
N PRO A 96 38.80 -31.73 41.76
CA PRO A 96 39.89 -31.24 42.59
C PRO A 96 40.77 -30.24 41.81
N ASN A 97 41.26 -29.20 42.49
CA ASN A 97 42.20 -28.19 41.97
C ASN A 97 41.70 -27.39 40.74
N VAL A 98 40.68 -26.56 40.96
CA VAL A 98 40.18 -25.60 39.96
C VAL A 98 41.03 -24.33 39.98
N GLU A 99 42.17 -24.36 39.29
CA GLU A 99 43.00 -23.18 39.06
C GLU A 99 43.18 -22.92 37.55
N GLY A 100 43.28 -21.62 37.19
CA GLY A 100 43.48 -21.16 35.82
C GLY A 100 42.20 -20.98 34.99
N ASN A 101 42.37 -20.77 33.67
CA ASN A 101 41.28 -20.51 32.73
C ASN A 101 40.88 -21.75 31.90
N SER A 102 41.43 -22.93 32.18
CA SER A 102 41.10 -24.15 31.45
C SER A 102 39.64 -24.54 31.65
N VAL A 103 39.01 -25.05 30.58
CA VAL A 103 37.69 -25.69 30.64
C VAL A 103 37.80 -26.94 31.50
N ARG A 104 36.90 -27.04 32.49
CA ARG A 104 36.84 -28.16 33.44
C ARG A 104 35.64 -29.06 33.23
N VAL A 105 34.62 -28.58 32.54
CA VAL A 105 33.37 -29.31 32.31
C VAL A 105 32.93 -29.16 30.86
N VAL A 106 32.69 -30.28 30.17
CA VAL A 106 31.97 -30.30 28.89
C VAL A 106 30.52 -30.69 29.15
N VAL A 107 29.59 -29.98 28.52
CA VAL A 107 28.13 -30.17 28.68
C VAL A 107 27.56 -30.75 27.39
N GLY A 108 26.95 -31.93 27.48
CA GLY A 108 26.27 -32.61 26.38
C GLY A 108 24.77 -32.69 26.58
N ILE A 109 24.06 -32.78 25.47
CA ILE A 109 22.63 -33.10 25.39
C ILE A 109 22.51 -34.47 24.69
N PRO A 110 21.55 -35.34 25.04
CA PRO A 110 21.37 -36.63 24.37
C PRO A 110 21.19 -36.44 22.85
N ALA A 111 21.80 -37.34 22.06
CA ALA A 111 21.91 -37.25 20.60
C ALA A 111 20.58 -37.12 19.83
N VAL A 112 19.45 -37.45 20.47
CA VAL A 112 18.11 -37.33 19.89
C VAL A 112 17.66 -35.87 19.79
N ILE A 113 18.00 -35.03 20.78
CA ILE A 113 17.53 -33.62 20.87
C ILE A 113 18.43 -32.69 20.03
N SER A 114 19.72 -32.99 19.90
CA SER A 114 20.65 -32.22 19.05
C SER A 114 20.25 -32.28 17.57
N ASN A 115 19.81 -33.44 17.08
CA ASN A 115 19.26 -33.58 15.74
C ASN A 115 17.96 -32.78 15.59
N LEU A 116 17.03 -32.86 16.54
CA LEU A 116 15.76 -32.12 16.44
C LEU A 116 15.94 -30.60 16.34
N THR A 117 16.88 -30.01 17.08
CA THR A 117 17.14 -28.55 17.03
C THR A 117 17.84 -28.10 15.73
N PHE A 118 18.78 -28.91 15.21
CA PHE A 118 19.43 -28.67 13.92
C PHE A 118 18.42 -28.77 12.77
N TRP A 119 17.58 -29.81 12.77
CA TRP A 119 16.54 -30.00 11.76
C TRP A 119 15.49 -28.90 11.81
N SER A 120 15.09 -28.44 13.00
CA SER A 120 14.14 -27.32 13.15
C SER A 120 14.64 -26.02 12.52
N ARG A 121 15.92 -25.65 12.74
CA ARG A 121 16.51 -24.43 12.12
C ARG A 121 16.62 -24.56 10.60
N ARG A 122 17.00 -25.74 10.10
CA ARG A 122 17.11 -25.99 8.66
C ARG A 122 15.75 -25.92 7.97
N CYS A 123 14.73 -26.55 8.55
CA CYS A 123 13.36 -26.48 8.06
C CYS A 123 12.82 -25.03 7.99
N ALA A 124 13.13 -24.18 8.97
CA ALA A 124 12.68 -22.79 8.96
C ALA A 124 13.27 -21.95 7.81
N VAL A 125 14.57 -22.14 7.51
CA VAL A 125 15.24 -21.48 6.38
C VAL A 125 14.70 -22.01 5.04
N ASP A 126 14.52 -23.32 4.92
CA ASP A 126 14.00 -23.96 3.72
C ASP A 126 12.56 -23.50 3.44
N LEU A 127 11.69 -23.42 4.46
CA LEU A 127 10.33 -22.87 4.33
C LEU A 127 10.33 -21.41 3.86
N GLY A 128 11.20 -20.56 4.43
CA GLY A 128 11.31 -19.16 4.00
C GLY A 128 11.69 -19.02 2.52
N SER A 129 12.63 -19.85 2.05
CA SER A 129 13.04 -19.86 0.64
C SER A 129 11.93 -20.36 -0.30
N ILE A 130 11.15 -21.35 0.13
CA ILE A 130 10.01 -21.90 -0.62
C ILE A 130 8.90 -20.86 -0.74
N VAL A 131 8.55 -20.17 0.35
CA VAL A 131 7.53 -19.11 0.35
C VAL A 131 7.93 -18.00 -0.62
N LYS A 132 9.18 -17.53 -0.56
CA LYS A 132 9.66 -16.49 -1.47
C LYS A 132 9.61 -16.92 -2.94
N ASN A 133 10.01 -18.15 -3.26
CA ASN A 133 9.93 -18.69 -4.62
C ASN A 133 8.47 -18.79 -5.11
N PHE A 134 7.54 -19.13 -4.20
CA PHE A 134 6.12 -19.15 -4.52
C PHE A 134 5.59 -17.74 -4.81
N ASP A 135 5.96 -16.75 -4.00
CA ASP A 135 5.60 -15.33 -4.23
C ASP A 135 6.15 -14.83 -5.57
N ASP A 136 7.42 -15.10 -5.88
CA ASP A 136 8.04 -14.73 -7.15
C ASP A 136 7.31 -15.36 -8.36
N LYS A 137 6.91 -16.64 -8.25
CA LYS A 137 6.11 -17.33 -9.29
C LYS A 137 4.70 -16.75 -9.41
N LEU A 138 4.08 -16.38 -8.30
CA LEU A 138 2.76 -15.76 -8.28
C LEU A 138 2.79 -14.40 -9.00
N ASP A 139 3.84 -13.61 -8.79
CA ASP A 139 4.01 -12.33 -9.47
C ASP A 139 4.32 -12.49 -10.97
N GLN A 140 5.08 -13.52 -11.36
CA GLN A 140 5.22 -13.89 -12.77
C GLN A 140 3.88 -14.28 -13.41
N LEU A 141 3.06 -15.09 -12.72
CA LEU A 141 1.73 -15.46 -13.21
C LEU A 141 0.81 -14.25 -13.34
N ARG A 142 0.80 -13.34 -12.35
CA ARG A 142 0.06 -12.07 -12.42
C ARG A 142 0.49 -11.22 -13.61
N THR A 143 1.80 -11.19 -13.90
CA THR A 143 2.35 -10.47 -15.04
C THR A 143 1.85 -11.08 -16.35
N VAL A 144 2.00 -12.39 -16.55
CA VAL A 144 1.57 -13.10 -17.76
C VAL A 144 0.05 -12.96 -17.98
N LEU A 145 -0.76 -13.14 -16.93
CA LEU A 145 -2.21 -12.96 -17.01
C LEU A 145 -2.58 -11.50 -17.30
N GLY A 146 -1.85 -10.55 -16.74
CA GLY A 146 -2.00 -9.13 -17.03
C GLY A 146 -1.76 -8.81 -18.51
N ASP A 147 -0.72 -9.40 -19.10
CA ASP A 147 -0.39 -9.24 -20.53
C ASP A 147 -1.46 -9.87 -21.44
N VAL A 148 -1.98 -11.05 -21.08
CA VAL A 148 -3.09 -11.69 -21.81
C VAL A 148 -4.36 -10.84 -21.74
N TYR A 149 -4.65 -10.26 -20.58
CA TYR A 149 -5.79 -9.35 -20.42
C TYR A 149 -5.62 -8.10 -21.30
N GLU A 150 -4.43 -7.51 -21.30
CA GLU A 150 -4.10 -6.33 -22.11
C GLU A 150 -4.27 -6.61 -23.61
N LEU A 151 -3.74 -7.74 -24.10
CA LEU A 151 -3.92 -8.17 -25.50
C LEU A 151 -5.39 -8.38 -25.85
N SER A 152 -6.15 -8.98 -24.94
CA SER A 152 -7.59 -9.22 -25.11
C SER A 152 -8.36 -7.89 -25.17
N ALA A 153 -8.10 -6.98 -24.24
CA ALA A 153 -8.70 -5.64 -24.21
C ALA A 153 -8.37 -4.85 -25.49
N ARG A 154 -7.11 -4.90 -25.97
CA ARG A 154 -6.71 -4.30 -27.25
C ARG A 154 -7.49 -4.86 -28.43
N SER A 155 -7.70 -6.18 -28.45
CA SER A 155 -8.49 -6.83 -29.50
C SER A 155 -9.93 -6.34 -29.52
N GLU A 156 -10.58 -6.20 -28.36
CA GLU A 156 -11.96 -5.70 -28.28
C GLU A 156 -12.07 -4.22 -28.67
N VAL A 157 -11.14 -3.37 -28.22
CA VAL A 157 -11.12 -1.93 -28.59
C VAL A 157 -10.91 -1.76 -30.09
N LEU A 158 -10.03 -2.56 -30.69
CA LEU A 158 -9.76 -2.57 -32.13
C LEU A 158 -11.01 -2.82 -32.97
N LYS A 159 -11.92 -3.69 -32.50
CA LYS A 159 -13.20 -3.97 -33.18
C LYS A 159 -14.10 -2.75 -33.25
N VAL A 160 -14.02 -1.85 -32.27
CA VAL A 160 -14.91 -0.68 -32.15
C VAL A 160 -14.30 0.57 -32.81
N GLN A 161 -12.98 0.77 -32.74
CA GLN A 161 -12.33 2.03 -33.12
C GLN A 161 -11.34 1.93 -34.29
N GLY A 162 -11.11 0.74 -34.84
CA GLY A 162 -10.27 0.54 -36.03
C GLY A 162 -8.75 0.57 -35.76
N PRO A 163 -7.92 0.35 -36.81
CA PRO A 163 -6.49 0.04 -36.68
C PRO A 163 -5.58 1.21 -36.31
N HIS A 164 -6.06 2.46 -36.38
CA HIS A 164 -5.26 3.67 -36.11
C HIS A 164 -4.92 3.89 -34.62
N TYR A 165 -5.42 3.02 -33.73
CA TYR A 165 -5.37 3.20 -32.28
C TYR A 165 -4.33 2.32 -31.56
N THR A 166 -3.34 1.75 -32.27
CA THR A 166 -2.59 0.55 -31.80
C THR A 166 -1.16 0.73 -31.28
N SER A 167 -0.62 1.94 -31.11
CA SER A 167 0.78 2.08 -30.64
C SER A 167 1.04 3.07 -29.50
N LYS A 168 0.05 3.90 -29.11
CA LYS A 168 0.26 4.99 -28.14
C LYS A 168 -0.82 5.07 -27.05
N PHE A 169 -1.36 3.93 -26.64
CA PHE A 169 -2.40 3.91 -25.62
C PHE A 169 -1.84 4.33 -24.24
N GLU A 170 -1.90 5.62 -23.93
CA GLU A 170 -2.43 6.04 -22.64
C GLU A 170 -3.95 5.92 -22.76
N VAL A 171 -4.57 4.99 -22.02
CA VAL A 171 -6.00 4.64 -22.03
C VAL A 171 -6.84 5.77 -21.41
N ILE A 172 -6.62 7.00 -21.87
CA ILE A 172 -7.28 8.21 -21.42
C ILE A 172 -8.52 8.51 -22.26
N ASP A 173 -8.70 7.90 -23.44
CA ASP A 173 -9.77 8.31 -24.38
C ASP A 173 -10.94 7.32 -24.56
N LEU A 174 -11.01 6.24 -23.78
CA LEU A 174 -12.06 5.22 -23.92
C LEU A 174 -13.29 5.51 -23.06
N ASN A 175 -14.13 6.47 -23.45
CA ASN A 175 -15.41 6.81 -22.78
C ASN A 175 -15.27 7.72 -21.54
N GLY A 176 -16.39 8.37 -21.17
CA GLY A 176 -16.39 9.48 -20.22
C GLY A 176 -15.96 9.12 -18.79
N LEU A 177 -16.29 7.95 -18.26
CA LEU A 177 -15.78 7.54 -16.94
C LEU A 177 -14.32 7.09 -16.96
N VAL A 178 -13.85 6.52 -18.08
CA VAL A 178 -12.42 6.22 -18.26
C VAL A 178 -11.62 7.52 -18.36
N LYS A 179 -12.15 8.56 -19.02
CA LYS A 179 -11.56 9.91 -19.03
C LYS A 179 -11.39 10.51 -17.64
N LEU A 180 -12.26 10.12 -16.70
CA LEU A 180 -12.16 10.55 -15.31
C LEU A 180 -11.24 9.65 -14.48
N ALA A 181 -10.93 8.43 -14.93
CA ALA A 181 -10.08 7.51 -14.18
C ALA A 181 -8.65 8.04 -14.08
N LEU A 182 -7.96 7.68 -13.00
CA LEU A 182 -6.58 8.08 -12.78
C LEU A 182 -5.65 7.36 -13.78
N PRO A 183 -4.48 7.93 -14.10
CA PRO A 183 -3.49 7.27 -14.95
C PRO A 183 -3.02 5.92 -14.39
N ARG A 184 -2.33 5.13 -15.24
CA ARG A 184 -1.87 3.74 -14.98
C ARG A 184 -1.19 3.48 -13.62
N LYS A 185 -0.63 4.51 -12.99
CA LYS A 185 0.13 4.33 -11.75
C LYS A 185 -0.84 3.91 -10.63
N LEU A 186 -0.48 2.86 -9.90
CA LEU A 186 -1.25 2.36 -8.78
C LEU A 186 -1.17 3.35 -7.62
N LEU A 187 -2.31 3.69 -7.02
CA LEU A 187 -2.30 4.42 -5.75
C LEU A 187 -1.80 3.48 -4.63
N PRO A 188 -1.11 3.99 -3.59
CA PRO A 188 -0.64 3.17 -2.47
C PRO A 188 -1.77 2.37 -1.78
N SER A 189 -2.99 2.90 -1.82
CA SER A 189 -4.20 2.30 -1.25
C SER A 189 -4.87 1.25 -2.15
N GLU A 190 -4.34 0.98 -3.35
CA GLU A 190 -4.94 0.11 -4.35
C GLU A 190 -4.28 -1.28 -4.39
N GLY A 191 -5.12 -2.31 -4.47
CA GLY A 191 -4.68 -3.70 -4.66
C GLY A 191 -5.43 -4.39 -5.81
N PRO A 192 -5.23 -3.97 -7.08
CA PRO A 192 -5.82 -4.68 -8.20
C PRO A 192 -5.14 -6.02 -8.41
N MET A 193 -5.87 -6.97 -8.99
CA MET A 193 -5.39 -8.34 -9.26
C MET A 193 -4.22 -8.38 -10.26
N TYR A 194 -4.19 -7.44 -11.21
CA TYR A 194 -3.15 -7.32 -12.23
C TYR A 194 -2.69 -5.86 -12.36
N SER A 195 -1.42 -5.66 -12.73
CA SER A 195 -0.79 -4.33 -12.93
C SER A 195 -0.84 -3.85 -14.39
N SER A 196 -1.50 -4.59 -15.28
CA SER A 196 -1.68 -4.19 -16.67
C SER A 196 -2.59 -2.96 -16.76
N GLN A 197 -2.32 -2.10 -17.73
CA GLN A 197 -2.96 -0.79 -17.83
C GLN A 197 -4.46 -0.90 -18.03
N ALA A 198 -4.91 -1.75 -18.96
CA ALA A 198 -6.33 -1.98 -19.19
C ALA A 198 -7.04 -2.47 -17.92
N PHE A 199 -6.38 -3.32 -17.14
CA PHE A 199 -6.99 -3.86 -15.93
C PHE A 199 -7.08 -2.82 -14.82
N VAL A 200 -6.01 -2.05 -14.58
CA VAL A 200 -6.01 -0.96 -13.59
C VAL A 200 -7.11 0.05 -13.89
N LEU A 201 -7.29 0.43 -15.15
CA LEU A 201 -8.33 1.39 -15.54
C LEU A 201 -9.73 0.80 -15.44
N SER A 202 -9.91 -0.46 -15.84
CA SER A 202 -11.16 -1.17 -15.61
C SER A 202 -11.51 -1.21 -14.12
N TYR A 203 -10.53 -1.53 -13.28
CA TYR A 203 -10.65 -1.51 -11.82
C TYR A 203 -11.07 -0.13 -11.28
N HIS A 204 -10.42 0.94 -11.72
CA HIS A 204 -10.79 2.32 -11.35
C HIS A 204 -12.21 2.67 -11.80
N VAL A 205 -12.56 2.39 -13.04
CA VAL A 205 -13.91 2.63 -13.57
C VAL A 205 -14.96 1.88 -12.77
N HIS A 206 -14.70 0.63 -12.39
CA HIS A 206 -15.58 -0.15 -11.54
C HIS A 206 -15.76 0.48 -10.15
N LYS A 207 -14.68 0.95 -9.52
CA LYS A 207 -14.74 1.66 -8.25
C LYS A 207 -15.52 2.97 -8.37
N LEU A 208 -15.24 3.76 -9.39
CA LEU A 208 -15.90 5.04 -9.64
C LEU A 208 -17.40 4.85 -9.92
N SER A 209 -17.77 3.87 -10.76
CA SER A 209 -19.19 3.51 -10.97
C SER A 209 -19.86 3.12 -9.66
N ASN A 210 -19.25 2.25 -8.85
CA ASN A 210 -19.80 1.90 -7.53
C ASN A 210 -19.99 3.12 -6.64
N TYR A 211 -19.04 4.05 -6.65
CA TYR A 211 -19.11 5.28 -5.88
C TYR A 211 -20.27 6.16 -6.34
N ILE A 212 -20.45 6.35 -7.66
CA ILE A 212 -21.58 7.08 -8.25
C ILE A 212 -22.91 6.48 -7.80
N TYR A 213 -23.02 5.15 -7.86
CA TYR A 213 -24.22 4.41 -7.45
C TYR A 213 -24.59 4.57 -5.97
N LYS A 214 -23.59 4.60 -5.09
CA LYS A 214 -23.78 4.77 -3.64
C LYS A 214 -23.93 6.24 -3.21
N SER A 215 -23.60 7.17 -4.10
CA SER A 215 -23.61 8.60 -3.82
C SER A 215 -24.92 9.25 -4.29
N LYS A 216 -25.21 10.45 -3.78
CA LYS A 216 -26.37 11.26 -4.18
C LYS A 216 -26.17 12.01 -5.51
N MET A 217 -25.33 11.50 -6.41
CA MET A 217 -24.97 12.18 -7.66
C MET A 217 -26.16 12.27 -8.62
N ARG A 218 -26.98 11.21 -8.67
CA ARG A 218 -28.21 11.18 -9.45
C ARG A 218 -29.19 12.29 -9.01
N GLU A 219 -29.46 12.36 -7.71
CA GLU A 219 -30.34 13.38 -7.11
C GLU A 219 -29.84 14.81 -7.37
N LYS A 220 -28.52 15.02 -7.34
CA LYS A 220 -27.90 16.32 -7.64
C LYS A 220 -28.04 16.70 -9.11
N LEU A 221 -27.88 15.76 -10.04
CA LEU A 221 -28.12 16.01 -11.46
C LEU A 221 -29.59 16.36 -11.72
N GLU A 222 -30.52 15.61 -11.13
CA GLU A 222 -31.96 15.88 -11.22
C GLU A 222 -32.33 17.26 -10.66
N SER A 223 -31.77 17.62 -9.51
CA SER A 223 -31.96 18.95 -8.90
C SER A 223 -31.44 20.07 -9.82
N SER A 224 -30.30 19.85 -10.47
CA SER A 224 -29.71 20.81 -11.42
C SER A 224 -30.58 20.98 -12.66
N ILE A 225 -31.09 19.88 -13.22
CA ILE A 225 -32.04 19.89 -14.36
C ILE A 225 -33.29 20.68 -13.98
N ASN A 226 -33.88 20.39 -12.82
CA ASN A 226 -35.08 21.07 -12.35
C ASN A 226 -34.83 22.57 -12.16
N PHE A 227 -33.68 22.96 -11.60
CA PHE A 227 -33.32 24.37 -11.46
C PHE A 227 -33.21 25.08 -12.82
N ILE A 228 -32.53 24.47 -13.80
CA ILE A 228 -32.45 25.03 -15.16
C ILE A 228 -33.85 25.25 -15.75
N ARG A 229 -34.77 24.31 -15.53
CA ARG A 229 -36.15 24.42 -16.02
C ARG A 229 -36.92 25.60 -15.43
N THR A 230 -36.53 26.09 -14.25
CA THR A 230 -37.14 27.28 -13.62
C THR A 230 -36.62 28.62 -14.13
N LEU A 231 -35.58 28.62 -14.97
CA LEU A 231 -35.02 29.87 -15.51
C LEU A 231 -36.04 30.57 -16.44
N PRO A 232 -35.92 31.89 -16.63
CA PRO A 232 -36.74 32.57 -17.62
C PRO A 232 -36.37 32.08 -19.03
N ILE A 233 -37.40 31.77 -19.81
CA ILE A 233 -37.23 31.54 -21.24
C ILE A 233 -37.01 32.91 -21.88
N ASP A 234 -35.76 33.22 -22.22
CA ASP A 234 -35.39 34.41 -22.95
C ASP A 234 -34.74 34.04 -24.29
N ASP A 235 -34.63 35.01 -25.18
CA ASP A 235 -33.96 34.82 -26.47
C ASP A 235 -32.43 34.72 -26.37
N SER A 236 -31.88 34.68 -25.16
CA SER A 236 -30.45 34.51 -24.98
C SER A 236 -30.03 33.11 -25.43
N ASN A 237 -28.98 33.06 -26.27
CA ASN A 237 -28.35 31.79 -26.63
C ASN A 237 -27.83 31.03 -25.39
N TYR A 238 -27.60 31.72 -24.27
CA TYR A 238 -27.12 31.10 -23.04
C TYR A 238 -28.18 30.21 -22.39
N ASN A 239 -29.39 30.72 -22.12
CA ASN A 239 -30.44 29.91 -21.49
C ASN A 239 -30.92 28.79 -22.41
N LYS A 240 -31.06 29.04 -23.71
CA LYS A 240 -31.38 28.00 -24.72
C LYS A 240 -30.39 26.83 -24.64
N ASN A 241 -29.08 27.12 -24.60
CA ASN A 241 -28.06 26.09 -24.44
C ASN A 241 -28.16 25.32 -23.11
N LEU A 242 -28.57 25.99 -22.02
CA LEU A 242 -28.78 25.32 -20.72
C LEU A 242 -29.99 24.39 -20.77
N TYR A 243 -31.09 24.79 -21.41
CA TYR A 243 -32.26 23.92 -21.61
C TYR A 243 -31.91 22.70 -22.44
N ASP A 244 -31.22 22.86 -23.57
CA ASP A 244 -30.78 21.74 -24.40
C ASP A 244 -29.87 20.78 -23.62
N LEU A 245 -29.01 21.32 -22.76
CA LEU A 245 -28.14 20.55 -21.87
C LEU A 245 -28.96 19.78 -20.81
N ALA A 246 -30.00 20.40 -20.25
CA ALA A 246 -30.90 19.78 -19.28
C ALA A 246 -31.71 18.63 -19.91
N GLU A 247 -32.23 18.81 -21.13
CA GLU A 247 -32.97 17.77 -21.84
C GLU A 247 -32.06 16.57 -22.19
N LYS A 248 -30.83 16.82 -22.65
CA LYS A 248 -29.84 15.75 -22.87
C LYS A 248 -29.54 14.96 -21.60
N ALA A 249 -29.45 15.64 -20.45
CA ALA A 249 -29.21 14.99 -19.17
C ALA A 249 -30.42 14.17 -18.69
N ASP A 250 -31.64 14.71 -18.84
CA ASP A 250 -32.88 14.03 -18.49
C ASP A 250 -33.08 12.76 -19.34
N ASP A 251 -32.81 12.83 -20.65
CA ASP A 251 -32.83 11.67 -21.54
C ASP A 251 -31.82 10.60 -21.15
N ALA A 252 -30.59 11.01 -20.76
CA ALA A 252 -29.58 10.08 -20.29
C ALA A 252 -30.00 9.39 -18.98
N LEU A 253 -30.60 10.13 -18.04
CA LEU A 253 -31.14 9.58 -16.79
C LEU A 253 -32.31 8.61 -17.04
N LYS A 254 -33.22 8.94 -17.96
CA LYS A 254 -34.32 8.05 -18.37
C LYS A 254 -33.79 6.74 -18.95
N LYS A 255 -32.82 6.81 -19.87
CA LYS A 255 -32.17 5.62 -20.45
C LYS A 255 -31.48 4.77 -19.38
N TRP A 256 -30.78 5.40 -18.44
CA TRP A 256 -30.14 4.72 -17.33
C TRP A 256 -31.16 3.97 -16.45
N ARG A 257 -32.25 4.64 -16.04
CA ARG A 257 -33.33 4.02 -15.25
C ARG A 257 -34.00 2.85 -15.99
N SER A 258 -34.19 2.98 -17.30
CA SER A 258 -34.75 1.89 -18.11
C SER A 258 -33.81 0.68 -18.17
N HIS A 259 -32.50 0.92 -18.31
CA HIS A 259 -31.50 -0.15 -18.25
C HIS A 259 -31.55 -0.90 -16.92
N GLU A 260 -31.62 -0.17 -15.80
CA GLU A 260 -31.71 -0.75 -14.45
C GLU A 260 -32.95 -1.63 -14.25
N LYS A 261 -34.08 -1.28 -14.87
CA LYS A 261 -35.32 -2.06 -14.81
C LYS A 261 -35.28 -3.30 -15.70
N SER A 262 -34.51 -3.28 -16.79
CA SER A 262 -34.42 -4.36 -17.77
C SER A 262 -33.48 -5.49 -17.37
N VAL A 263 -32.48 -5.20 -16.53
CA VAL A 263 -31.51 -6.18 -16.06
C VAL A 263 -31.94 -6.66 -14.68
N GLU A 264 -32.36 -7.91 -14.56
CA GLU A 264 -32.48 -8.57 -13.25
C GLU A 264 -31.10 -8.64 -12.57
N GLY A 265 -30.75 -7.60 -11.82
CA GLY A 265 -29.95 -7.70 -10.59
C GLY A 265 -28.43 -7.89 -10.70
N SER A 266 -27.78 -8.03 -11.86
CA SER A 266 -26.31 -8.12 -11.84
C SER A 266 -25.67 -6.73 -11.67
N SER A 267 -25.07 -6.47 -10.49
CA SER A 267 -24.37 -5.22 -10.21
C SER A 267 -23.27 -4.93 -11.25
N SER A 268 -22.69 -5.96 -11.87
CA SER A 268 -21.68 -5.85 -12.93
C SER A 268 -22.22 -5.20 -14.20
N SER A 269 -23.41 -5.57 -14.68
CA SER A 269 -24.03 -4.99 -15.89
C SER A 269 -24.34 -3.50 -15.70
N ASN A 270 -24.88 -3.15 -14.53
CA ASN A 270 -25.20 -1.77 -14.18
C ASN A 270 -23.93 -0.88 -14.11
N LYS A 271 -22.82 -1.41 -13.57
CA LYS A 271 -21.52 -0.71 -13.57
C LYS A 271 -20.97 -0.53 -14.99
N LEU A 272 -21.16 -1.52 -15.85
CA LEU A 272 -20.69 -1.50 -17.23
C LEU A 272 -21.49 -0.48 -18.08
N TYR A 273 -22.78 -0.30 -17.80
CA TYR A 273 -23.59 0.72 -18.46
C TYR A 273 -23.03 2.14 -18.25
N LEU A 274 -22.73 2.50 -16.99
CA LEU A 274 -22.13 3.81 -16.68
C LEU A 274 -20.75 3.98 -17.33
N ALA A 275 -19.91 2.93 -17.30
CA ALA A 275 -18.61 2.93 -17.95
C ALA A 275 -18.70 3.21 -19.46
N ASN A 276 -19.77 2.72 -20.09
CA ASN A 276 -20.02 2.80 -21.53
C ASN A 276 -20.96 3.94 -21.94
N THR A 277 -21.36 4.82 -21.02
CA THR A 277 -22.22 5.98 -21.31
C THR A 277 -21.44 7.27 -21.05
N PRO A 278 -20.67 7.78 -22.04
CA PRO A 278 -19.64 8.79 -21.80
C PRO A 278 -20.14 10.08 -21.15
N SER A 279 -21.25 10.62 -21.65
CA SER A 279 -21.76 11.90 -21.18
C SER A 279 -22.38 11.79 -19.78
N LEU A 280 -23.00 10.66 -19.44
CA LEU A 280 -23.75 10.52 -18.19
C LEU A 280 -22.85 10.57 -16.96
N GLY A 281 -21.73 9.82 -16.97
CA GLY A 281 -20.78 9.85 -15.86
C GLY A 281 -20.22 11.25 -15.58
N ILE A 282 -19.90 12.00 -16.65
CA ILE A 282 -19.39 13.37 -16.55
C ILE A 282 -20.48 14.32 -16.01
N MET A 283 -21.71 14.22 -16.51
CA MET A 283 -22.83 15.03 -16.00
C MET A 283 -23.10 14.76 -14.52
N LEU A 284 -23.08 13.50 -14.09
CA LEU A 284 -23.25 13.11 -12.69
C LEU A 284 -22.16 13.68 -11.79
N MET A 285 -20.88 13.54 -12.18
CA MET A 285 -19.77 14.04 -11.38
C MET A 285 -19.72 15.58 -11.33
N THR A 286 -19.93 16.24 -12.46
CA THR A 286 -19.86 17.71 -12.53
C THR A 286 -21.04 18.38 -11.82
N SER A 287 -22.27 17.84 -11.95
CA SER A 287 -23.43 18.35 -11.18
C SER A 287 -23.34 18.07 -9.69
N TYR A 288 -22.62 17.03 -9.28
CA TYR A 288 -22.39 16.75 -7.87
C TYR A 288 -21.42 17.74 -7.24
N VAL A 289 -20.41 18.17 -8.00
CA VAL A 289 -19.40 19.14 -7.58
C VAL A 289 -19.95 20.57 -7.57
N LEU A 290 -20.77 20.94 -8.56
CA LEU A 290 -21.24 22.31 -8.75
C LEU A 290 -22.61 22.57 -8.13
N ASP A 291 -22.75 23.72 -7.46
CA ASP A 291 -24.06 24.31 -7.20
C ASP A 291 -24.58 24.98 -8.47
N ALA A 292 -25.73 24.50 -8.96
CA ALA A 292 -26.27 24.95 -10.24
C ALA A 292 -26.57 26.45 -10.27
N LYS A 293 -27.12 27.00 -9.18
CA LYS A 293 -27.48 28.42 -9.07
C LYS A 293 -26.23 29.30 -9.10
N ILE A 294 -25.21 28.94 -8.34
CA ILE A 294 -23.95 29.70 -8.27
C ILE A 294 -23.15 29.56 -9.57
N ALA A 295 -23.15 28.38 -10.21
CA ALA A 295 -22.50 28.17 -11.50
C ALA A 295 -23.09 29.09 -12.58
N ILE A 296 -24.43 29.11 -12.70
CA ILE A 296 -25.14 29.96 -13.67
C ILE A 296 -24.91 31.44 -13.39
N LYS A 297 -24.95 31.87 -12.12
CA LYS A 297 -24.62 33.26 -11.72
C LYS A 297 -23.20 33.67 -12.15
N ASN A 298 -22.28 32.71 -12.27
CA ASN A 298 -20.91 32.93 -12.72
C ASN A 298 -20.72 32.70 -14.24
N GLY A 299 -21.79 32.49 -15.01
CA GLY A 299 -21.71 32.23 -16.46
C GLY A 299 -21.06 30.89 -16.80
N GLN A 300 -21.13 29.93 -15.89
CA GLN A 300 -20.63 28.56 -16.03
C GLN A 300 -21.81 27.59 -16.18
N ALA A 301 -21.66 26.55 -16.99
CA ALA A 301 -22.67 25.50 -17.06
C ALA A 301 -22.70 24.74 -15.71
N PRO A 302 -23.89 24.36 -15.21
CA PRO A 302 -24.04 23.67 -13.92
C PRO A 302 -23.53 22.22 -13.97
N PHE A 303 -23.36 21.65 -15.16
CA PHE A 303 -22.71 20.36 -15.41
C PHE A 303 -22.27 20.31 -16.87
N ASN A 304 -21.42 19.33 -17.23
CA ASN A 304 -20.90 19.18 -18.58
C ASN A 304 -21.12 17.76 -19.12
N THR A 305 -21.24 17.63 -20.44
CA THR A 305 -21.25 16.35 -21.15
C THR A 305 -19.85 15.85 -21.50
N VAL A 306 -18.87 16.76 -21.50
CA VAL A 306 -17.44 16.49 -21.76
C VAL A 306 -16.62 17.29 -20.75
N LEU A 307 -15.59 16.66 -20.19
CA LEU A 307 -14.65 17.29 -19.30
C LEU A 307 -13.24 16.88 -19.72
N ASP A 308 -12.53 17.79 -20.38
CA ASP A 308 -11.15 17.53 -20.79
C ASP A 308 -10.23 17.64 -19.58
N ILE A 309 -9.58 16.54 -19.24
CA ILE A 309 -8.56 16.46 -18.20
C ILE A 309 -7.26 16.07 -18.91
N ASN A 310 -6.39 17.05 -19.10
CA ASN A 310 -5.07 16.80 -19.68
C ASN A 310 -4.07 16.58 -18.54
N PHE A 311 -3.62 15.35 -18.35
CA PHE A 311 -2.64 15.00 -17.32
C PHE A 311 -1.24 15.39 -17.81
N CYS A 312 -0.84 16.65 -17.66
CA CYS A 312 0.53 17.07 -17.94
C CYS A 312 1.36 16.96 -16.65
N GLY A 313 1.82 15.74 -16.32
CA GLY A 313 2.68 15.53 -15.14
C GLY A 313 3.80 14.54 -15.45
N ARG A 314 5.04 14.86 -15.06
CA ARG A 314 6.07 13.83 -14.92
C ARG A 314 5.69 12.96 -13.74
N THR A 315 5.33 11.70 -13.97
CA THR A 315 5.19 10.69 -12.93
C THR A 315 6.57 10.21 -12.45
N SER A 316 7.45 11.12 -12.04
CA SER A 316 8.75 10.75 -11.48
C SER A 316 8.60 10.40 -9.99
N GLY A 317 8.56 9.10 -9.69
CA GLY A 317 8.54 8.53 -8.35
C GLY A 317 7.73 7.25 -8.31
N SER A 318 8.13 6.25 -7.53
CA SER A 318 7.41 4.99 -7.31
C SER A 318 6.05 5.18 -6.62
N ASP A 319 5.88 6.29 -5.89
CA ASP A 319 4.74 6.48 -5.00
C ASP A 319 3.85 7.61 -5.48
N ILE A 320 2.54 7.37 -5.52
CA ILE A 320 1.53 8.42 -5.76
C ILE A 320 1.15 9.04 -4.42
N THR A 321 2.12 9.58 -3.69
CA THR A 321 1.81 10.41 -2.53
C THR A 321 1.43 11.82 -2.96
N ASP A 322 1.91 12.25 -4.15
CA ASP A 322 1.68 13.58 -4.71
C ASP A 322 1.22 13.51 -6.18
N VAL A 323 -0.09 13.57 -6.41
CA VAL A 323 -0.67 13.66 -7.76
C VAL A 323 -0.67 15.11 -8.23
N THR A 324 0.50 15.61 -8.60
CA THR A 324 0.57 16.94 -9.24
C THR A 324 -0.01 16.85 -10.66
N ILE A 325 -1.33 16.98 -10.79
CA ILE A 325 -2.01 17.07 -12.11
C ILE A 325 -2.00 18.51 -12.55
N GLU A 326 -0.96 18.88 -13.29
CA GLU A 326 -0.88 20.21 -13.87
C GLU A 326 -1.85 20.32 -15.04
N LEU A 327 -2.94 21.02 -14.81
CA LEU A 327 -3.86 21.44 -15.86
C LEU A 327 -3.49 22.87 -16.23
N GLY A 328 -2.73 23.00 -17.32
CA GLY A 328 -2.28 24.27 -17.88
C GLY A 328 -3.34 24.90 -18.79
N GLU A 329 -3.77 26.13 -18.51
CA GLU A 329 -4.41 27.00 -19.50
C GLU A 329 -3.54 28.24 -19.74
N ILE A 330 -3.17 28.48 -21.00
CA ILE A 330 -2.44 29.69 -21.41
C ILE A 330 -3.48 30.73 -21.81
N LYS A 331 -3.47 31.89 -21.16
CA LYS A 331 -4.28 33.03 -21.59
C LYS A 331 -3.40 34.14 -22.14
N LEU A 332 -3.65 34.49 -23.40
CA LEU A 332 -3.07 35.68 -24.03
C LEU A 332 -3.77 36.97 -23.59
N SER A 333 -4.99 36.89 -23.01
CA SER A 333 -5.76 38.05 -22.55
C SER A 333 -5.51 38.35 -21.07
N SER A 334 -5.18 39.60 -20.73
CA SER A 334 -4.99 40.10 -19.35
C SER A 334 -6.29 40.44 -18.59
N GLY A 335 -7.46 40.22 -19.20
CA GLY A 335 -8.75 40.59 -18.60
C GLY A 335 -9.18 39.70 -17.44
N SER A 336 -9.47 40.31 -16.27
CA SER A 336 -9.92 39.63 -15.04
C SER A 336 -11.08 38.63 -15.24
N LYS A 337 -12.06 38.94 -16.11
CA LYS A 337 -13.18 38.04 -16.43
C LYS A 337 -12.73 36.74 -17.10
N ALA A 338 -11.74 36.79 -17.98
CA ALA A 338 -11.22 35.62 -18.67
C ALA A 338 -10.43 34.73 -17.70
N ILE A 339 -9.65 35.34 -16.81
CA ILE A 339 -8.86 34.64 -15.79
C ILE A 339 -9.80 33.95 -14.79
N LYS A 340 -10.83 34.64 -14.29
CA LYS A 340 -11.87 34.06 -13.44
C LYS A 340 -12.53 32.82 -14.08
N LYS A 341 -12.89 32.90 -15.37
CA LYS A 341 -13.51 31.77 -16.07
C LYS A 341 -12.59 30.55 -16.10
N THR A 342 -11.31 30.75 -16.42
CA THR A 342 -10.30 29.68 -16.43
C THR A 342 -10.05 29.10 -15.05
N TYR A 343 -9.92 29.96 -14.04
CA TYR A 343 -9.78 29.53 -12.65
C TYR A 343 -10.93 28.61 -12.23
N ARG A 344 -12.18 29.00 -12.53
CA ARG A 344 -13.36 28.17 -12.23
C ARG A 344 -13.42 26.87 -13.03
N GLN A 345 -13.01 26.88 -14.30
CA GLN A 345 -12.94 25.66 -15.11
C GLN A 345 -11.89 24.69 -14.55
N LEU A 346 -10.76 25.22 -14.10
CA LEU A 346 -9.70 24.45 -13.47
C LEU A 346 -10.13 23.88 -12.11
N LEU A 347 -10.76 24.68 -11.25
CA LEU A 347 -11.34 24.21 -9.99
C LEU A 347 -12.33 23.07 -10.19
N LEU A 348 -13.21 23.17 -11.20
CA LEU A 348 -14.14 22.09 -11.53
C LEU A 348 -13.40 20.78 -11.83
N ARG A 349 -12.35 20.84 -12.65
CA ARG A 349 -11.55 19.65 -13.00
C ARG A 349 -10.86 19.06 -11.77
N LEU A 350 -10.24 19.90 -10.94
CA LEU A 350 -9.57 19.47 -9.70
C LEU A 350 -10.57 18.85 -8.70
N ALA A 351 -11.74 19.45 -8.53
CA ALA A 351 -12.78 18.93 -7.66
C ALA A 351 -13.31 17.56 -8.13
N VAL A 352 -13.57 17.41 -9.43
CA VAL A 352 -13.97 16.12 -10.02
C VAL A 352 -12.89 15.07 -9.79
N LEU A 353 -11.62 15.39 -10.03
CA LEU A 353 -10.48 14.50 -9.76
C LEU A 353 -10.38 14.12 -8.28
N GLY A 354 -10.61 15.08 -7.37
CA GLY A 354 -10.65 14.79 -5.94
C GLY A 354 -11.69 13.75 -5.58
N PHE A 355 -12.88 13.79 -6.20
CA PHE A 355 -13.93 12.79 -5.98
C PHE A 355 -13.60 11.45 -6.64
N VAL A 356 -12.85 11.43 -7.74
CA VAL A 356 -12.30 10.20 -8.31
C VAL A 356 -11.32 9.56 -7.31
N VAL A 357 -10.39 10.33 -6.75
CA VAL A 357 -9.48 9.84 -5.69
C VAL A 357 -10.27 9.31 -4.49
N LYS A 358 -11.31 10.05 -4.06
CA LYS A 358 -12.21 9.59 -2.98
C LYS A 358 -12.85 8.25 -3.29
N ALA A 359 -13.27 8.04 -4.54
CA ALA A 359 -13.84 6.77 -5.00
C ALA A 359 -12.81 5.62 -4.97
N MET A 360 -11.51 5.92 -5.10
CA MET A 360 -10.45 4.90 -5.01
C MET A 360 -10.11 4.53 -3.57
N ASN A 361 -10.17 5.49 -2.64
CA ASN A 361 -9.78 5.33 -1.22
C ASN A 361 -10.85 4.71 -0.29
N ILE A 362 -11.89 4.07 -0.83
CA ILE A 362 -13.03 3.54 -0.04
C ILE A 362 -12.63 2.53 1.06
N ASN A 363 -11.40 1.99 1.04
CA ASN A 363 -10.92 0.96 1.97
C ASN A 363 -10.15 1.49 3.19
N GLY A 364 -10.17 2.79 3.49
CA GLY A 364 -9.75 3.30 4.80
C GLY A 364 -8.28 3.66 4.99
N VAL A 365 -7.48 3.69 3.91
CA VAL A 365 -6.15 4.34 3.95
C VAL A 365 -6.35 5.82 3.66
N ASN A 366 -6.03 6.66 4.65
CA ASN A 366 -6.25 8.10 4.67
C ASN A 366 -5.18 8.87 3.87
N ASP A 367 -4.84 8.39 2.67
CA ASP A 367 -3.86 9.05 1.81
C ASP A 367 -4.50 10.31 1.23
N LYS A 368 -4.13 11.47 1.80
CA LYS A 368 -4.50 12.78 1.25
C LYS A 368 -3.73 12.99 -0.05
N CYS A 369 -4.46 13.20 -1.12
CA CYS A 369 -3.89 13.46 -2.44
C CYS A 369 -3.75 14.96 -2.68
N ASN A 370 -2.56 15.45 -3.00
CA ASN A 370 -2.36 16.84 -3.41
C ASN A 370 -2.65 16.99 -4.91
N LEU A 371 -3.58 17.87 -5.30
CA LEU A 371 -3.96 18.18 -6.68
C LEU A 371 -3.65 19.66 -6.99
N VAL A 372 -2.77 19.93 -7.96
CA VAL A 372 -2.28 21.29 -8.25
C VAL A 372 -2.58 21.71 -9.69
N GLY A 373 -3.47 22.68 -9.88
CA GLY A 373 -3.72 23.31 -11.18
C GLY A 373 -2.77 24.47 -11.46
N LYS A 374 -2.41 24.73 -12.73
CA LYS A 374 -1.50 25.83 -13.09
C LYS A 374 -2.11 26.73 -14.17
N ILE A 375 -2.18 28.02 -13.94
CA ILE A 375 -2.68 29.00 -14.91
C ILE A 375 -1.54 29.91 -15.34
N PHE A 376 -1.23 29.93 -16.63
CA PHE A 376 -0.18 30.79 -17.17
C PHE A 376 -0.79 32.10 -17.68
N VAL A 377 -0.36 33.23 -17.09
CA VAL A 377 -0.87 34.58 -17.39
C VAL A 377 0.25 35.52 -17.86
N PRO A 378 -0.04 36.55 -18.68
CA PRO A 378 0.97 37.51 -19.11
C PRO A 378 1.45 38.39 -17.94
N ARG A 379 2.74 38.75 -17.92
CA ARG A 379 3.41 39.55 -16.86
C ARG A 379 2.74 40.90 -16.55
N THR A 380 1.99 41.45 -17.49
CA THR A 380 1.25 42.72 -17.33
C THR A 380 -0.07 42.58 -16.59
N SER A 381 -0.42 41.38 -16.12
CA SER A 381 -1.69 41.10 -15.43
C SER A 381 -1.49 41.10 -13.92
N GLU A 382 -1.94 42.15 -13.22
CA GLU A 382 -2.15 42.06 -11.77
C GLU A 382 -3.37 41.17 -11.51
N VAL A 383 -3.13 39.91 -11.13
CA VAL A 383 -4.20 38.95 -10.86
C VAL A 383 -4.40 38.84 -9.35
N ARG A 384 -5.53 39.36 -8.87
CA ARG A 384 -5.96 39.15 -7.49
C ARG A 384 -7.08 38.12 -7.44
N ILE A 385 -6.75 36.90 -7.01
CA ILE A 385 -7.73 35.83 -6.80
C ILE A 385 -8.66 36.27 -5.68
N GLN A 386 -9.98 36.14 -5.90
CA GLN A 386 -10.96 36.38 -4.86
C GLN A 386 -11.48 35.05 -4.33
N PRO A 387 -11.64 34.88 -3.00
CA PRO A 387 -12.21 33.66 -2.42
C PRO A 387 -13.58 33.30 -3.02
N SER A 388 -14.38 34.31 -3.40
CA SER A 388 -15.69 34.14 -4.05
C SER A 388 -15.64 33.40 -5.40
N TRP A 389 -14.46 33.19 -5.98
CA TRP A 389 -14.31 32.42 -7.22
C TRP A 389 -14.46 30.91 -6.97
N GLU A 390 -14.30 30.45 -5.74
CA GLU A 390 -14.51 29.05 -5.31
C GLU A 390 -15.96 28.77 -4.92
N ASP A 391 -16.78 29.82 -4.73
CA ASP A 391 -18.18 29.68 -4.33
C ASP A 391 -18.94 28.69 -5.24
N GLY A 392 -19.67 27.80 -4.58
CA GLY A 392 -20.51 26.79 -5.24
C GLY A 392 -19.74 25.62 -5.84
N ILE A 393 -18.48 25.41 -5.47
CA ILE A 393 -17.70 24.23 -5.86
C ILE A 393 -17.40 23.40 -4.61
N THR A 394 -17.81 22.14 -4.63
CA THR A 394 -17.60 21.21 -3.51
C THR A 394 -16.31 20.42 -3.71
N PHE A 395 -15.47 20.36 -2.67
CA PHE A 395 -14.25 19.55 -2.66
C PHE A 395 -14.37 18.39 -1.65
N PRO A 396 -13.75 17.23 -1.92
CA PRO A 396 -13.70 16.14 -0.95
C PRO A 396 -12.52 16.29 0.00
N ASP A 397 -12.70 15.88 1.26
CA ASP A 397 -11.65 15.91 2.29
C ASP A 397 -10.43 15.01 1.99
N SER A 398 -10.57 14.09 1.03
CA SER A 398 -9.53 13.18 0.59
C SER A 398 -8.51 13.82 -0.37
N ALA A 399 -8.75 15.05 -0.83
CA ALA A 399 -7.86 15.73 -1.76
C ALA A 399 -7.61 17.18 -1.34
N ASN A 400 -6.34 17.57 -1.26
CA ASN A 400 -5.91 18.94 -1.07
C ASN A 400 -5.75 19.59 -2.45
N CYS A 401 -6.60 20.55 -2.79
CA CYS A 401 -6.61 21.18 -4.11
C CYS A 401 -6.00 22.59 -4.05
N HIS A 402 -5.05 22.87 -4.93
CA HIS A 402 -4.41 24.18 -5.05
C HIS A 402 -4.34 24.64 -6.51
N ILE A 403 -4.32 25.96 -6.75
CA ILE A 403 -4.10 26.54 -8.08
C ILE A 403 -2.97 27.56 -8.02
N ASP A 404 -1.93 27.32 -8.79
CA ASP A 404 -0.84 28.26 -9.03
C ASP A 404 -1.18 29.18 -10.20
N ILE A 405 -0.92 30.48 -10.05
CA ILE A 405 -0.94 31.44 -11.16
C ILE A 405 0.50 31.83 -11.47
N ILE A 406 0.95 31.50 -12.67
CA ILE A 406 2.34 31.67 -13.11
C ILE A 406 2.39 32.78 -14.16
N THR A 407 3.18 33.83 -13.90
CA THR A 407 3.39 34.89 -14.88
C THR A 407 4.45 34.48 -15.90
N ILE A 408 4.09 34.48 -17.18
CA ILE A 408 5.00 34.16 -18.29
C ILE A 408 6.09 35.24 -18.36
N GLY A 409 7.35 34.86 -18.11
CA GLY A 409 8.52 35.75 -18.08
C GLY A 409 9.42 35.57 -16.85
N GLU A 410 9.02 34.79 -15.85
CA GLU A 410 9.92 34.24 -14.85
C GLU A 410 10.68 33.06 -15.46
N LYS A 411 12.01 33.14 -15.52
CA LYS A 411 12.83 31.95 -15.74
C LYS A 411 12.63 31.03 -14.53
N GLN A 412 12.35 29.75 -14.79
CA GLN A 412 12.62 28.69 -13.80
C GLN A 412 14.10 28.67 -13.44
#